data_AF-A0A965MI73-F1
#
_entry.id   AF-A0A965MI73-F1
#
_cell.length_a   1.000
_cell.length_b   1.000
_cell.length_c   1.000
_cell.angle_alpha   90.00
_cell.angle_beta   90.00
_cell.angle_gamma   90.00
#
_symmetry.space_group_name_H-M   'P 1'
#
loop_
_entity.id
_entity.type
_entity.pdbx_description
1 polymer ?
#
loop_
_entity_poly.entity_id
_entity_poly.type
_entity_poly.pdbx_seq_one_letter_code
_entity_poly.pdbx_strand_id
1 'polypeptide(L)'
;MVRVGITFVFALILSASAWAGNWNSGSSSSNKITRGNFGDFKRSLNNKKYGYEVINDFTGAAPTTKIEKFEVRPGDCSTDGKWSDCKNDRERSELGGKKNNYPGSE
;
A
#
# COMPACT_ATOMS: atom_id res chain seq x y z
N MET A 1 61.44 29.94 -13.43
CA MET A 1 60.24 30.57 -12.86
C MET A 1 59.06 29.65 -13.09
N VAL A 2 58.32 29.43 -12.03
CA VAL A 2 57.22 28.49 -11.87
C VAL A 2 55.99 28.96 -12.65
N ARG A 3 55.27 28.03 -13.29
CA ARG A 3 53.81 28.12 -13.44
C ARG A 3 53.22 26.71 -13.44
N VAL A 4 52.86 26.31 -12.22
CA VAL A 4 51.95 25.22 -11.88
C VAL A 4 50.55 25.54 -12.43
N GLY A 5 49.82 24.52 -12.85
CA GLY A 5 48.41 24.59 -13.21
C GLY A 5 48.21 23.95 -14.59
N ILE A 6 47.48 22.86 -14.75
CA ILE A 6 46.27 22.45 -14.05
C ILE A 6 46.31 20.91 -14.01
N THR A 7 46.13 20.37 -12.82
CA THR A 7 45.80 18.97 -12.59
C THR A 7 44.75 18.53 -13.60
N PHE A 8 45.13 17.67 -14.54
CA PHE A 8 44.21 16.90 -15.39
C PHE A 8 43.42 15.92 -14.50
N VAL A 9 42.58 16.46 -13.64
CA VAL A 9 41.48 15.73 -12.99
C VAL A 9 40.26 16.03 -13.85
N PHE A 10 40.30 15.58 -15.09
CA PHE A 10 39.09 15.44 -15.89
C PHE A 10 38.59 14.04 -15.63
N ALA A 11 37.71 13.99 -14.63
CA ALA A 11 36.72 12.97 -14.33
C ALA A 11 36.88 11.66 -15.09
N LEU A 12 37.30 10.64 -14.35
CA LEU A 12 36.97 9.25 -14.62
C LEU A 12 35.44 9.17 -14.59
N ILE A 13 34.81 9.39 -15.75
CA ILE A 13 33.37 9.18 -15.94
C ILE A 13 33.17 7.67 -15.89
N LEU A 14 33.02 7.14 -14.68
CA LEU A 14 32.34 5.89 -14.44
C LEU A 14 30.92 6.10 -14.96
N SER A 15 30.64 5.60 -16.16
CA SER A 15 29.29 5.51 -16.68
C SER A 15 28.52 4.57 -15.75
N ALA A 16 27.89 5.13 -14.72
CA ALA A 16 26.85 4.44 -14.00
C ALA A 16 25.70 4.25 -14.99
N SER A 17 25.62 3.07 -15.59
CA SER A 17 24.39 2.64 -16.25
C SER A 17 23.34 2.52 -15.14
N ALA A 18 22.55 3.58 -14.96
CA ALA A 18 21.39 3.54 -14.10
C ALA A 18 20.38 2.62 -14.77
N TRP A 19 20.22 1.41 -14.23
CA TRP A 19 19.13 0.52 -14.60
C TRP A 19 17.85 1.14 -14.05
N ALA A 20 17.23 2.03 -14.81
CA ALA A 20 15.86 2.46 -14.56
C ALA A 20 14.96 1.25 -14.81
N GLY A 21 14.60 0.53 -13.74
CA GLY A 21 13.59 -0.50 -13.80
C GLY A 21 12.28 0.09 -14.32
N ASN A 22 11.77 -0.44 -15.42
CA ASN A 22 10.45 -0.12 -15.93
C ASN A 22 9.39 -0.77 -15.04
N TRP A 23 8.89 -0.03 -14.04
CA TRP A 23 7.79 -0.47 -13.16
C TRP A 23 6.42 -0.26 -13.83
N ASN A 24 6.24 -0.72 -15.06
CA ASN A 24 4.92 -0.85 -15.66
C ASN A 24 4.42 -2.29 -15.53
N SER A 25 4.33 -2.77 -14.30
CA SER A 25 3.56 -3.96 -13.97
C SER A 25 2.11 -3.54 -13.71
N GLY A 26 1.47 -2.98 -14.74
CA GLY A 26 0.01 -2.85 -14.81
C GLY A 26 -0.63 -4.22 -14.98
N SER A 27 -0.26 -5.18 -14.13
CA SER A 27 -1.02 -6.39 -13.96
C SER A 27 -2.32 -5.95 -13.32
N SER A 28 -3.39 -5.99 -14.11
CA SER A 28 -4.77 -6.16 -13.62
C SER A 28 -4.85 -7.50 -12.88
N SER A 29 -4.08 -7.61 -11.80
CA SER A 29 -4.10 -8.69 -10.85
C SER A 29 -5.43 -8.50 -10.15
N SER A 30 -6.38 -9.37 -10.48
CA SER A 30 -7.52 -9.63 -9.61
C SER A 30 -7.03 -9.53 -8.16
N ASN A 31 -7.52 -8.52 -7.41
CA ASN A 31 -7.13 -8.20 -6.03
C ASN A 31 -7.57 -9.30 -5.04
N LYS A 32 -7.54 -10.56 -5.48
CA LYS A 32 -7.94 -11.73 -4.73
C LYS A 32 -6.76 -12.16 -3.87
N ILE A 33 -6.72 -11.62 -2.65
CA ILE A 33 -5.92 -12.17 -1.57
C ILE A 33 -6.63 -13.38 -0.97
N THR A 34 -5.89 -14.45 -0.68
CA THR A 34 -6.41 -15.59 0.09
C THR A 34 -6.35 -15.22 1.56
N ARG A 35 -7.52 -15.19 2.22
CA ARG A 35 -7.63 -14.96 3.67
C ARG A 35 -7.84 -16.28 4.43
N GLY A 36 -7.27 -17.37 3.92
CA GLY A 36 -7.48 -18.71 4.46
C GLY A 36 -8.97 -19.07 4.54
N ASN A 37 -9.40 -19.56 5.71
CA ASN A 37 -10.78 -19.95 5.99
C ASN A 37 -11.71 -18.76 6.29
N PHE A 38 -11.18 -17.54 6.35
CA PHE A 38 -12.06 -16.38 6.39
C PHE A 38 -12.75 -16.22 5.03
N GLY A 39 -14.08 -16.18 5.04
CA GLY A 39 -14.88 -15.92 3.83
C GLY A 39 -14.74 -14.49 3.30
N ASP A 40 -15.72 -14.07 2.49
CA ASP A 40 -15.66 -12.76 1.85
C ASP A 40 -15.71 -11.59 2.84
N PHE A 41 -14.93 -10.57 2.55
CA PHE A 41 -14.96 -9.27 3.21
C PHE A 41 -15.48 -8.19 2.26
N LYS A 42 -16.12 -7.17 2.83
CA LYS A 42 -16.55 -5.99 2.10
C LYS A 42 -16.00 -4.73 2.75
N ARG A 43 -15.73 -3.71 1.93
CA ARG A 43 -15.41 -2.37 2.41
C ARG A 43 -16.54 -1.84 3.30
N SER A 44 -16.17 -1.32 4.46
CA SER A 44 -17.05 -0.57 5.36
C SER A 44 -17.31 0.84 4.80
N LEU A 45 -17.92 1.70 5.62
CA LEU A 45 -18.45 3.03 5.33
C LEU A 45 -17.58 3.94 4.44
N ASN A 46 -16.26 3.83 4.50
CA ASN A 46 -15.33 4.64 3.71
C ASN A 46 -14.85 3.89 2.44
N ASN A 47 -15.10 4.49 1.27
CA ASN A 47 -14.77 3.95 -0.05
C ASN A 47 -13.62 4.69 -0.78
N LYS A 48 -12.84 5.51 -0.08
CA LYS A 48 -11.63 6.14 -0.67
C LYS A 48 -10.69 5.07 -1.21
N LYS A 49 -10.21 5.26 -2.44
CA LYS A 49 -9.36 4.28 -3.13
C LYS A 49 -8.10 3.93 -2.36
N TYR A 50 -7.42 4.94 -1.79
CA TYR A 50 -6.21 4.74 -0.98
C TYR A 50 -6.52 4.14 0.39
N GLY A 51 -7.79 4.16 0.83
CA GLY A 51 -8.17 3.68 2.14
C GLY A 51 -7.91 2.20 2.32
N TYR A 52 -7.99 1.41 1.24
CA TYR A 52 -7.65 0.00 1.25
C TYR A 52 -7.07 -0.45 -0.09
N GLU A 53 -5.88 -1.04 -0.03
CA GLU A 53 -5.18 -1.56 -1.20
C GLU A 53 -4.52 -2.89 -0.85
N VAL A 54 -4.49 -3.82 -1.82
CA VAL A 54 -3.66 -5.03 -1.72
C VAL A 54 -2.38 -4.74 -2.48
N ILE A 55 -1.25 -4.74 -1.78
CA ILE A 55 0.07 -4.45 -2.33
C ILE A 55 1.01 -5.63 -2.10
N ASN A 56 2.13 -5.67 -2.81
CA ASN A 56 3.19 -6.63 -2.50
C ASN A 56 3.79 -6.32 -1.13
N ASP A 57 4.18 -7.36 -0.39
CA ASP A 57 4.90 -7.17 0.88
C ASP A 57 6.26 -6.53 0.61
N PHE A 58 6.45 -5.32 1.16
CA PHE A 58 7.72 -4.60 1.11
C PHE A 58 8.54 -4.79 2.40
N THR A 59 7.95 -5.38 3.44
CA THR A 59 8.60 -5.62 4.73
C THR A 59 9.39 -6.93 4.74
N GLY A 60 8.97 -7.91 3.92
CA GLY A 60 9.51 -9.27 3.92
C GLY A 60 9.18 -10.04 5.20
N ALA A 61 8.35 -9.48 6.08
CA ALA A 61 7.97 -10.07 7.36
C ALA A 61 6.64 -10.83 7.28
N ALA A 62 5.85 -10.61 6.23
CA ALA A 62 4.58 -11.30 6.08
C ALA A 62 4.81 -12.76 5.62
N PRO A 63 3.95 -13.70 6.06
CA PRO A 63 3.97 -15.07 5.57
C PRO A 63 3.47 -15.21 4.12
N THR A 64 3.02 -14.11 3.50
CA THR A 64 2.45 -14.04 2.16
C THR A 64 3.15 -12.98 1.31
N THR A 65 3.13 -13.15 -0.02
CA THR A 65 3.75 -12.19 -0.96
C THR A 65 2.99 -10.87 -1.10
N LYS A 66 1.75 -10.82 -0.62
CA LYS A 66 0.87 -9.65 -0.63
C LYS A 66 0.38 -9.35 0.78
N ILE A 67 0.16 -8.07 1.05
CA ILE A 67 -0.37 -7.54 2.30
C ILE A 67 -1.57 -6.61 2.02
N GLU A 68 -2.43 -6.46 3.03
CA GLU A 68 -3.55 -5.54 3.01
C GLU A 68 -3.12 -4.22 3.67
N LYS A 69 -3.01 -3.15 2.86
CA LYS A 69 -2.68 -1.80 3.34
C LYS A 69 -3.98 -1.07 3.65
N PHE A 70 -4.08 -0.55 4.87
CA PHE A 70 -5.12 0.40 5.27
C PHE A 70 -4.51 1.76 5.49
N GLU A 71 -5.15 2.80 4.95
CA GLU A 71 -4.71 4.18 5.10
C GLU A 71 -5.89 5.03 5.56
N VAL A 72 -5.68 5.87 6.56
CA VAL A 72 -6.65 6.85 7.04
C VAL A 72 -5.93 8.19 7.07
N ARG A 73 -6.53 9.19 6.43
CA ARG A 73 -6.01 10.56 6.37
C ARG A 73 -6.95 11.51 7.13
N PRO A 74 -6.43 12.64 7.63
CA PRO A 74 -7.27 13.66 8.22
C PRO A 74 -8.41 14.06 7.28
N GLY A 75 -9.64 14.04 7.80
CA GLY A 75 -10.88 14.29 7.05
C GLY A 75 -11.52 13.04 6.43
N ASP A 76 -10.95 11.84 6.61
CA ASP A 76 -11.53 10.58 6.11
C ASP A 76 -12.67 10.05 6.99
N CYS A 77 -13.58 10.94 7.36
CA CYS A 77 -14.84 10.58 7.96
C CYS A 77 -15.85 10.23 6.86
N SER A 78 -16.70 9.23 7.10
CA SER A 78 -17.76 8.83 6.18
C SER A 78 -19.10 8.66 6.91
N THR A 79 -20.20 8.62 6.16
CA THR A 79 -21.55 8.61 6.71
C THR A 79 -22.45 7.68 5.92
N ASP A 80 -23.38 7.01 6.60
CA ASP A 80 -24.52 6.33 5.99
C ASP A 80 -25.83 6.88 6.59
N GLY A 81 -26.96 6.28 6.24
CA GLY A 81 -28.27 6.70 6.73
C GLY A 81 -28.50 6.53 8.23
N LYS A 82 -27.62 5.83 8.97
CA LYS A 82 -27.77 5.51 10.40
C LYS A 82 -26.60 6.00 11.25
N TRP A 83 -25.42 6.18 10.66
CA TRP A 83 -24.17 6.49 11.35
C TRP A 83 -23.38 7.56 10.59
N SER A 84 -22.73 8.45 11.33
CA SER A 84 -21.83 9.45 10.78
C SER A 84 -20.55 9.45 11.58
N ASP A 85 -19.43 9.07 10.94
CA ASP A 85 -18.13 9.18 11.58
C ASP A 85 -17.80 10.64 11.90
N CYS A 86 -18.16 11.56 10.99
CA CYS A 86 -17.89 12.99 11.15
C CYS A 86 -18.58 13.61 12.36
N LYS A 87 -19.81 13.18 12.68
CA LYS A 87 -20.56 13.68 13.86
C LYS A 87 -20.10 13.07 15.18
N ASN A 88 -19.26 12.04 15.12
CA ASN A 88 -18.82 11.29 16.28
C ASN A 88 -17.29 11.30 16.41
N ASP A 89 -16.61 12.27 15.77
CA ASP A 89 -15.16 12.44 15.80
C ASP A 89 -14.38 11.17 15.42
N ARG A 90 -14.82 10.48 14.35
CA ARG A 90 -14.21 9.25 13.85
C ARG A 90 -13.74 9.39 12.41
N GLU A 91 -12.72 8.60 12.10
CA GLU A 91 -12.21 8.36 10.75
C GLU A 91 -11.87 6.88 10.67
N ARG A 92 -12.23 6.21 9.56
CA ARG A 92 -12.13 4.75 9.48
C ARG A 92 -11.82 4.26 8.08
N SER A 93 -11.06 3.18 8.02
CA SER A 93 -10.93 2.33 6.84
C SER A 93 -10.95 0.87 7.29
N GLU A 94 -12.03 0.16 6.99
CA GLU A 94 -12.28 -1.18 7.56
C GLU A 94 -12.80 -2.16 6.51
N LEU A 95 -12.53 -3.44 6.74
CA LEU A 95 -13.17 -4.56 6.07
C LEU A 95 -14.10 -5.28 7.05
N GLY A 96 -15.36 -5.46 6.65
CA GLY A 96 -16.35 -6.24 7.41
C GLY A 96 -16.49 -7.64 6.83
N GLY A 97 -16.29 -8.65 7.68
CA GLY A 97 -16.59 -10.05 7.35
C GLY A 97 -18.08 -10.37 7.50
N LYS A 98 -18.52 -11.51 6.97
CA LYS A 98 -19.87 -12.03 7.24
C LYS A 98 -19.97 -12.50 8.70
N LYS A 99 -21.18 -12.46 9.25
CA LYS A 99 -21.49 -12.81 10.66
C LYS A 99 -21.09 -14.24 11.08
N ASN A 100 -20.73 -15.12 10.15
CA ASN A 100 -20.36 -16.50 10.43
C ASN A 100 -18.88 -16.82 10.11
N ASN A 101 -18.06 -15.79 9.84
CA ASN A 101 -16.60 -15.95 9.71
C ASN A 101 -15.95 -15.94 11.10
N TYR A 102 -16.23 -16.94 11.93
CA TYR A 102 -15.61 -17.06 13.23
C TYR A 102 -14.28 -17.83 13.12
N PRO A 103 -13.20 -17.37 13.78
CA PRO A 103 -11.99 -18.16 13.88
C PRO A 103 -12.29 -19.47 14.62
N GLY A 104 -11.92 -20.61 14.03
CA GLY A 104 -12.05 -21.94 14.65
C GLY A 104 -13.39 -22.66 14.49
N SER A 105 -14.31 -22.18 13.64
CA SER A 105 -15.51 -22.93 13.25
C SER A 105 -15.26 -23.91 12.09
N GLU A 106 -14.05 -24.48 12.05
CA GLU A 106 -13.58 -25.42 11.02
C GLU A 106 -13.95 -26.87 11.38
#